data_AF-A0A0B0H9H5-F1
#
_entry.id   AF-A0A0B0H9H5-F1
#
_cell.length_a   1.000
_cell.length_b   1.000
_cell.length_c   1.000
_cell.angle_alpha   90.00
_cell.angle_beta   90.00
_cell.angle_gamma   90.00
#
_symmetry.space_group_name_H-M   'P 1'
#
loop_
_entity.id
_entity.type
_entity.pdbx_description
1 polymer ?
#
loop_
_entity_poly.entity_id
_entity_poly.type
_entity_poly.pdbx_seq_one_letter_code
_entity_poly.pdbx_strand_id
1 'polypeptide(L)'
;MKTEHGITFKRDEDRKLGLLLSEEESKKIINEWIKEDEDKLKALCGYYGIETNIGMYRSLALALAREFLPEKKKPKPPVKWNSMTGGALVVEVERLDR
;
A
#
# COMPACT_ATOMS: atom_id res chain seq x y z
N MET A 1 11.11 -8.79 2.36
CA MET A 1 11.06 -7.83 3.48
C MET A 1 10.61 -8.60 4.71
N LYS A 2 11.37 -8.56 5.81
CA LYS A 2 10.85 -9.03 7.11
C LYS A 2 9.92 -7.92 7.60
N THR A 3 8.63 -8.20 7.70
CA THR A 3 7.71 -7.38 8.48
C THR A 3 8.06 -7.60 9.96
N GLU A 4 7.93 -6.56 10.78
CA GLU A 4 8.33 -6.59 12.20
C GLU A 4 7.47 -7.54 13.05
N HIS A 5 6.50 -8.22 12.43
CA HIS A 5 5.45 -9.00 13.08
C HIS A 5 5.58 -10.51 12.84
N GLY A 6 6.70 -10.99 12.28
CA GLY A 6 6.96 -12.42 12.05
C GLY A 6 6.10 -13.08 10.95
N ILE A 7 5.19 -12.33 10.33
CA ILE A 7 4.29 -12.81 9.27
C ILE A 7 4.93 -12.52 7.90
N THR A 8 5.46 -13.56 7.27
CA THR A 8 6.06 -13.45 5.94
C THR A 8 5.11 -13.92 4.85
N PHE A 9 4.88 -13.06 3.86
CA PHE A 9 4.24 -13.45 2.60
C PHE A 9 5.29 -14.06 1.66
N LYS A 10 4.90 -15.13 0.95
CA LYS A 10 5.72 -15.76 -0.08
C LYS A 10 5.87 -14.79 -1.25
N ARG A 11 7.01 -14.78 -1.94
CA ARG A 11 7.19 -13.94 -3.13
C ARG A 11 6.50 -14.61 -4.31
N ASP A 12 6.21 -13.85 -5.36
CA ASP A 12 5.65 -14.38 -6.60
C ASP A 12 6.53 -15.48 -7.21
N GLU A 13 7.85 -15.38 -7.03
CA GLU A 13 8.81 -16.39 -7.47
C GLU A 13 8.63 -17.75 -6.78
N ASP A 14 8.10 -17.77 -5.55
CA ASP A 14 7.82 -18.97 -4.76
C ASP A 14 6.46 -19.59 -5.10
N ARG A 15 5.63 -18.90 -5.90
CA ARG A 15 4.27 -19.29 -6.29
C ARG A 15 4.16 -19.54 -7.79
N LYS A 16 5.01 -20.43 -8.29
CA LYS A 16 4.94 -20.87 -9.69
C LYS A 16 4.12 -22.15 -9.80
N LEU A 17 3.12 -22.13 -10.67
CA LEU A 17 2.42 -23.34 -11.07
C LEU A 17 3.24 -24.06 -12.14
N GLY A 18 3.29 -25.40 -12.04
CA GLY A 18 3.84 -26.22 -13.10
C GLY A 18 3.01 -26.12 -14.37
N LEU A 19 3.66 -25.97 -15.52
CA LEU A 19 3.01 -25.84 -16.84
C LEU A 19 2.17 -27.07 -17.24
N LEU A 20 2.41 -28.22 -16.62
CA LEU A 20 1.75 -29.49 -16.93
C LEU A 20 0.60 -29.84 -15.96
N LEU A 21 0.28 -28.96 -15.02
CA LEU A 21 -0.84 -29.18 -14.10
C LEU A 21 -2.17 -29.12 -14.85
N SER A 22 -3.10 -30.00 -14.47
CA SER A 22 -4.47 -29.87 -14.93
C SER A 22 -5.11 -28.59 -14.38
N GLU A 23 -6.17 -28.12 -15.03
CA GLU A 23 -6.88 -26.92 -14.59
C GLU A 23 -7.49 -27.10 -13.18
N GLU A 24 -7.94 -28.31 -12.85
CA GLU A 24 -8.51 -28.64 -11.55
C GLU A 24 -7.47 -28.64 -10.43
N GLU A 25 -6.28 -29.19 -10.69
CA GLU A 25 -5.17 -29.16 -9.73
C GLU A 25 -4.64 -27.75 -9.53
N SER A 26 -4.53 -26.97 -10.61
CA SER A 26 -4.14 -25.56 -10.56
C SER A 26 -5.10 -24.76 -9.67
N LYS A 27 -6.41 -24.97 -9.83
CA LYS A 27 -7.43 -24.33 -8.98
C LYS A 27 -7.30 -24.70 -7.51
N LYS A 28 -7.02 -25.98 -7.19
CA LYS A 28 -6.82 -26.44 -5.81
C LYS A 28 -5.63 -25.74 -5.16
N ILE A 29 -4.49 -25.72 -5.85
CA ILE A 29 -3.26 -25.08 -5.35
C ILE A 29 -3.45 -23.58 -5.14
N ILE A 30 -4.11 -22.90 -6.09
CA ILE A 30 -4.44 -21.47 -5.95
C ILE A 30 -5.34 -21.24 -4.73
N ASN A 31 -6.36 -22.06 -4.52
CA ASN A 31 -7.25 -21.93 -3.37
C ASN A 31 -6.52 -22.14 -2.03
N GLU A 32 -5.55 -23.05 -1.98
CA GLU A 32 -4.69 -23.23 -0.80
C GLU A 32 -3.86 -21.97 -0.53
N TRP A 33 -3.28 -21.35 -1.56
CA TRP A 33 -2.52 -20.11 -1.40
C TRP A 33 -3.38 -18.94 -0.95
N ILE A 34 -4.60 -18.81 -1.50
CA ILE A 34 -5.57 -17.79 -1.08
C ILE A 34 -5.89 -17.97 0.41
N LYS A 35 -6.15 -19.21 0.84
CA LYS A 35 -6.47 -19.51 2.23
C LYS A 35 -5.29 -19.20 3.17
N GLU A 36 -4.06 -19.58 2.78
CA GLU A 36 -2.85 -19.22 3.53
C GLU A 36 -2.73 -17.70 3.72
N ASP A 37 -3.01 -16.91 2.69
CA ASP A 37 -2.92 -15.45 2.76
C ASP A 37 -4.05 -14.82 3.56
N GLU A 38 -5.27 -15.33 3.42
CA GLU A 38 -6.40 -14.88 4.24
C GLU A 38 -6.15 -15.09 5.73
N ASP A 39 -5.60 -16.24 6.10
CA ASP A 39 -5.29 -16.56 7.50
C ASP A 39 -4.20 -15.63 8.06
N LYS A 40 -3.18 -15.32 7.24
CA LYS A 40 -2.16 -14.31 7.60
C LYS A 40 -2.74 -12.91 7.74
N LEU A 41 -3.64 -12.51 6.84
CA LEU A 41 -4.29 -11.20 6.91
C LEU A 41 -5.19 -11.07 8.14
N LYS A 42 -5.91 -12.14 8.52
CA LYS A 42 -6.70 -12.18 9.76
C LYS A 42 -5.80 -12.09 11.00
N ALA A 43 -4.65 -12.77 11.00
CA ALA A 43 -3.68 -12.66 12.08
C ALA A 43 -3.14 -11.22 12.21
N LEU A 44 -2.88 -10.54 11.08
CA LEU A 44 -2.52 -9.12 11.07
C LEU A 44 -3.65 -8.24 11.61
N CYS A 45 -4.91 -8.46 11.19
CA CYS A 45 -6.05 -7.73 11.75
C CYS A 45 -6.13 -7.86 13.28
N GLY A 46 -5.91 -9.07 13.81
CA GLY A 46 -5.88 -9.33 15.26
C GLY A 46 -4.77 -8.55 15.97
N TYR A 47 -3.59 -8.47 15.36
CA TYR A 47 -2.47 -7.68 15.90
C TYR A 47 -2.79 -6.18 16.02
N TYR A 48 -3.44 -5.61 15.00
CA TYR A 48 -3.86 -4.19 15.02
C TYR A 48 -5.18 -3.95 15.78
N GLY A 49 -5.77 -4.98 16.40
CA GLY A 49 -7.05 -4.86 17.12
C GLY A 49 -8.25 -4.51 16.23
N ILE A 50 -8.20 -4.89 14.95
CA ILE A 50 -9.25 -4.61 13.96
C ILE A 50 -10.32 -5.70 14.05
N GLU A 51 -11.55 -5.31 14.31
CA GLU A 51 -12.70 -6.22 14.32
C GLU A 51 -12.94 -6.82 12.92
N THR A 52 -13.34 -8.09 12.89
CA THR A 52 -13.71 -8.80 11.66
C THR A 52 -15.02 -8.23 11.12
N ASN A 53 -14.92 -7.31 10.17
CA ASN A 53 -16.04 -6.74 9.43
C ASN A 53 -15.73 -6.68 7.93
N ILE A 54 -16.73 -6.33 7.11
CA ILE A 54 -16.61 -6.24 5.64
C ILE A 54 -15.49 -5.26 5.22
N GLY A 55 -15.15 -4.30 6.07
CA GLY A 55 -14.10 -3.31 5.86
C GLY A 55 -12.74 -3.64 6.50
N MET A 56 -12.56 -4.83 7.08
CA MET A 56 -11.38 -5.11 7.93
C MET A 56 -10.06 -4.93 7.18
N TYR A 57 -9.99 -5.37 5.92
CA TYR A 57 -8.79 -5.22 5.10
C TYR A 57 -8.51 -3.77 4.71
N ARG A 58 -9.56 -2.94 4.56
CA ARG A 58 -9.40 -1.50 4.33
C ARG A 58 -8.84 -0.82 5.57
N SER A 59 -9.35 -1.16 6.74
CA SER A 59 -8.84 -0.67 8.02
C SER A 59 -7.40 -1.10 8.25
N LEU A 60 -7.05 -2.35 7.89
CA LEU A 60 -5.70 -2.87 7.97
C LEU A 60 -4.75 -2.11 7.03
N ALA A 61 -5.16 -1.87 5.79
CA ALA A 61 -4.39 -1.08 4.83
C ALA A 61 -4.12 0.36 5.35
N LEU A 62 -5.10 0.97 6.04
CA LEU A 62 -4.92 2.29 6.65
C LEU A 62 -3.98 2.25 7.85
N ALA A 63 -4.05 1.21 8.68
CA ALA A 63 -3.14 1.03 9.82
C ALA A 63 -1.69 0.85 9.34
N LEU A 64 -1.47 -0.03 8.36
CA LEU A 64 -0.17 -0.23 7.72
C LEU A 64 0.32 1.05 7.04
N ALA A 65 -0.55 1.74 6.29
CA ALA A 65 -0.15 2.99 5.64
C ALA A 65 0.31 4.04 6.65
N ARG A 66 -0.28 4.12 7.85
CA ARG A 66 0.17 5.04 8.91
C ARG A 66 1.55 4.66 9.47
N GLU A 67 1.84 3.37 9.58
CA GLU A 67 3.13 2.87 10.07
C GLU A 67 4.26 3.11 9.06
N PHE A 68 3.97 2.93 7.77
CA PHE A 68 4.96 3.09 6.70
C PHE A 68 4.98 4.50 6.08
N LEU A 69 4.06 5.41 6.46
CA LEU A 69 4.15 6.81 6.06
C LEU A 69 5.18 7.51 6.94
N PRO A 70 6.25 8.10 6.37
CA PRO A 70 7.06 9.05 7.11
C PRO A 70 6.14 10.20 7.55
N GLU A 71 6.20 10.58 8.82
CA GLU A 71 5.36 11.63 9.44
C GLU A 71 5.05 12.73 8.44
N LYS A 72 3.76 13.03 8.23
CA LYS A 72 3.31 14.13 7.37
C LYS A 72 4.23 15.34 7.60
N LYS A 73 5.02 15.71 6.57
CA LYS A 73 5.78 16.96 6.59
C LYS A 73 4.82 18.04 7.07
N LYS A 74 5.12 18.64 8.22
CA LYS A 74 4.28 19.68 8.86
C LYS A 74 3.78 20.62 7.76
N PRO A 75 2.48 20.96 7.71
CA PRO A 75 1.96 21.85 6.69
C PRO A 75 2.83 23.12 6.72
N LYS A 76 3.57 23.35 5.62
CA LYS A 76 4.32 24.60 5.49
C LYS A 76 3.28 25.73 5.55
N PRO A 77 3.56 26.83 6.26
CA PRO A 77 2.64 27.96 6.31
C PRO A 77 2.29 28.38 4.87
N PRO A 78 1.03 28.73 4.59
CA PRO A 78 0.64 29.17 3.27
C PRO A 78 1.54 30.33 2.86
N VAL A 79 2.23 30.19 1.73
CA VAL A 79 3.09 31.24 1.20
C VAL A 79 2.20 32.46 0.94
N LYS A 80 2.42 33.54 1.68
CA LYS A 80 1.72 34.80 1.43
C LYS A 80 2.14 35.29 0.07
N TRP A 81 1.18 35.40 -0.85
CA TRP A 81 1.37 36.08 -2.12
C TRP A 81 1.82 37.51 -1.87
N ASN A 82 3.03 37.83 -2.31
CA ASN A 82 3.59 39.17 -2.32
C ASN A 82 4.02 39.53 -3.75
N SER A 83 4.33 40.81 -3.98
CA SER A 83 4.72 41.30 -5.32
C SER A 83 5.92 40.54 -5.91
N MET A 84 6.78 39.97 -5.07
CA MET A 84 7.94 39.20 -5.50
C MET A 84 7.54 37.81 -6.01
N THR A 85 6.63 37.11 -5.32
CA THR A 85 6.04 35.84 -5.81
C THR A 85 5.20 36.04 -7.08
N GLY A 86 4.48 37.16 -7.17
CA GLY A 86 3.74 37.51 -8.39
C GLY A 86 4.67 37.79 -9.56
N GLY A 87 5.75 38.56 -9.34
CA GLY A 87 6.75 38.83 -10.37
C GLY A 87 7.45 37.57 -10.86
N ALA A 88 7.82 36.66 -9.96
CA ALA A 88 8.41 35.38 -10.32
C ALA A 88 7.47 34.51 -11.17
N LEU A 89 6.16 34.51 -10.87
CA LEU A 89 5.18 33.77 -11.66
C LEU A 89 5.00 34.38 -13.06
N VAL A 90 4.93 35.71 -13.17
CA VAL A 90 4.80 36.39 -14.47
C VAL A 90 5.97 36.05 -15.38
N VAL A 91 7.20 36.09 -14.86
CA VAL A 91 8.40 35.72 -15.63
C VAL A 91 8.31 34.28 -16.12
N GLU A 92 7.81 33.37 -15.30
CA GLU A 92 7.73 31.96 -15.66
C GLU A 92 6.60 31.67 -16.65
N VAL A 93 5.50 32.42 -16.61
CA VAL A 93 4.45 32.38 -17.64
C VAL A 93 4.97 32.92 -18.97
N GLU A 94 5.66 34.07 -18.98
CA GLU A 94 6.24 34.64 -20.20
C GLU A 94 7.30 33.74 -20.85
N ARG A 95 7.97 32.90 -20.07
CA ARG A 95 8.92 31.89 -20.57
C ARG A 95 8.23 30.69 -21.21
N LEU A 96 7.03 30.33 -20.76
CA LEU A 96 6.25 29.22 -21.31
C LEU A 96 5.51 29.61 -22.60
N ASP A 97 5.17 30.89 -22.75
CA ASP A 97 4.53 31.44 -23.94
C ASP A 97 5.52 31.80 -25.08
N ARG A 98 6.83 31.63 -24.88
CA ARG A 98 7.88 31.76 -25.91
C ARG A 98 8.38 30.41 -26.38
#